data_AF-A0A2G2JEN1-F1
#
_entry.id   AF-A0A2G2JEN1-F1
#
_cell.length_a   1.000
_cell.length_b   1.000
_cell.length_c   1.000
_cell.angle_alpha   90.00
_cell.angle_beta   90.00
_cell.angle_gamma   90.00
#
_symmetry.space_group_name_H-M   'P 1'
#
loop_
_entity.id
_entity.type
_entity.pdbx_description
1 polymer ?
#
loop_
_entity_poly.entity_id
_entity_poly.type
_entity_poly.pdbx_seq_one_letter_code
_entity_poly.pdbx_strand_id
1 'polypeptide(L)'
;MKSFLKRMFGTDAGSKTKKQPATSRILEIQEFGHGLISIDALDFIGRYSKSPNGQYRLIWSDRNPEGTRGGHRYEGHGSWALLSQDQIIAEGRLERPNDGQVADNGAFIFNDWMFGDGLKGRFHAFSVDGTQLIAKELAANLSSNGLSKDGRYAICQTANAPGSDDSCRYILFDLEEAREMARWEPETGWASGYEFDSVNRRLFIICEGDERVGYNFDGQMVDRDGWQERKIADGNINIIRMALEGVESKPDRDLRSAMIDGLNRTIEQGEGWHQARALRLLGEIHEASDKPAEALKAFDKALTIDPQVGVSRRAEKLRKSLTPKSKQGNVKKMGKFERQAHRLGIEHEVVNLETGEKNNWRLQASDAWSSVEEAALAHYEQAGWTGTATEGGLMLTLLKAASFTKLDSRNAHTFIEALYAQNVSFDEDRFDTNQLIETVARATQGQLERNWKVISATAEVSPAFYPAVRLNHVIELFEHLGSDRLTQIAQLFAKAPYDLRAGWPDLTLWKGGDIRFVEVKAPGDSMHASQSRLISTILLPLEFRVTLTEIRAT
;
A
#
# COMPACT_ATOMS: atom_id res chain seq x y z
N MET A 1 -76.47 -7.32 15.76
CA MET A 1 -75.01 -7.13 15.71
C MET A 1 -74.31 -7.99 14.63
N LYS A 2 -74.86 -8.06 13.40
CA LYS A 2 -74.22 -8.77 12.26
C LYS A 2 -74.30 -7.98 10.94
N SER A 3 -74.51 -6.65 11.00
CA SER A 3 -74.49 -5.77 9.83
C SER A 3 -73.28 -4.81 9.79
N PHE A 4 -72.37 -4.89 10.77
CA PHE A 4 -71.16 -4.05 10.83
C PHE A 4 -69.95 -4.70 10.13
N LEU A 5 -69.85 -6.03 10.11
CA LEU A 5 -68.68 -6.75 9.61
C LEU A 5 -68.64 -7.01 8.09
N LYS A 6 -69.70 -6.67 7.33
CA LYS A 6 -69.69 -6.79 5.86
C LYS A 6 -69.12 -5.55 5.15
N ARG A 7 -68.82 -4.48 5.91
CA ARG A 7 -68.31 -3.20 5.39
C ARG A 7 -66.79 -3.07 5.40
N MET A 8 -66.06 -4.04 5.98
CA MET A 8 -64.58 -4.00 6.04
C MET A 8 -63.87 -4.90 5.01
N PHE A 9 -64.56 -5.85 4.35
CA PHE A 9 -63.89 -6.86 3.51
C PHE A 9 -64.62 -7.20 2.20
N GLY A 10 -65.31 -6.22 1.60
CA GLY A 10 -65.92 -6.37 0.28
C GLY A 10 -64.98 -5.90 -0.83
N THR A 11 -64.44 -6.87 -1.57
CA THR A 11 -63.71 -6.70 -2.83
C THR A 11 -64.55 -6.00 -3.89
N ASP A 12 -64.06 -4.90 -4.46
CA ASP A 12 -64.55 -4.39 -5.75
C ASP A 12 -63.55 -4.75 -6.85
N ALA A 13 -64.03 -5.59 -7.78
CA ALA A 13 -63.46 -5.78 -9.09
C ALA A 13 -63.69 -4.50 -9.91
N GLY A 14 -62.66 -3.66 -9.98
CA GLY A 14 -62.61 -2.48 -10.83
C GLY A 14 -61.57 -2.63 -11.93
N SER A 15 -62.05 -2.72 -13.17
CA SER A 15 -61.37 -2.34 -14.43
C SER A 15 -59.84 -2.18 -14.38
N LYS A 16 -59.11 -3.10 -15.02
CA LYS A 16 -57.71 -2.91 -15.42
C LYS A 16 -57.63 -1.78 -16.47
N THR A 17 -57.63 -0.53 -16.02
CA THR A 17 -57.07 0.57 -16.80
C THR A 17 -55.60 0.28 -17.00
N LYS A 18 -55.21 0.06 -18.27
CA LYS A 18 -53.81 0.14 -18.69
C LYS A 18 -53.22 1.41 -18.10
N LYS A 19 -52.26 1.29 -17.17
CA LYS A 19 -51.40 2.41 -16.80
C LYS A 19 -50.77 2.92 -18.08
N GLN A 20 -51.17 4.11 -18.51
CA GLN A 20 -50.40 4.89 -19.47
C GLN A 20 -48.99 5.06 -18.88
N PRO A 21 -47.94 5.01 -19.72
CA PRO A 21 -46.58 5.20 -19.23
C PRO A 21 -46.48 6.57 -18.58
N ALA A 22 -45.83 6.62 -17.43
CA ALA A 22 -45.45 7.88 -16.78
C ALA A 22 -44.76 8.75 -17.84
N THR A 23 -45.25 9.98 -18.01
CA THR A 23 -44.62 11.00 -18.83
C THR A 23 -43.13 11.06 -18.51
N SER A 24 -42.31 10.76 -19.51
CA SER A 24 -40.86 10.69 -19.41
C SER A 24 -40.30 12.05 -19.01
N ARG A 25 -40.03 12.23 -17.72
CA ARG A 25 -39.36 13.44 -17.23
C ARG A 25 -37.89 13.32 -17.61
N ILE A 26 -37.42 14.24 -18.46
CA ILE A 26 -36.00 14.42 -18.71
C ILE A 26 -35.36 14.80 -17.38
N LEU A 27 -34.32 14.06 -16.98
CA LEU A 27 -33.63 14.27 -15.71
C LEU A 27 -32.59 15.37 -15.85
N GLU A 28 -32.55 16.27 -14.87
CA GLU A 28 -31.45 17.24 -14.74
C GLU A 28 -30.27 16.56 -14.04
N ILE A 29 -29.10 16.60 -14.67
CA ILE A 29 -27.92 15.85 -14.26
C ILE A 29 -26.78 16.81 -13.89
N GLN A 30 -26.22 16.66 -12.69
CA GLN A 30 -25.06 17.40 -12.22
C GLN A 30 -23.85 16.47 -12.10
N GLU A 31 -22.79 16.72 -12.87
CA GLU A 31 -21.54 15.95 -12.84
C GLU A 31 -20.50 16.65 -11.95
N PHE A 32 -19.80 15.86 -11.13
CA PHE A 32 -18.73 16.32 -10.26
C PHE A 32 -17.40 15.65 -10.63
N GLY A 33 -16.29 16.19 -10.11
CA GLY A 33 -14.98 15.55 -10.22
C GLY A 33 -14.98 14.12 -9.67
N HIS A 34 -14.05 13.29 -10.16
CA HIS A 34 -13.87 11.88 -9.75
C HIS A 34 -15.03 10.92 -10.09
N GLY A 35 -15.79 11.20 -11.16
CA GLY A 35 -16.80 10.27 -11.69
C GLY A 35 -18.08 10.19 -10.83
N LEU A 36 -18.41 11.27 -10.13
CA LEU A 36 -19.62 11.37 -9.31
C LEU A 36 -20.71 12.17 -10.04
N ILE A 37 -21.96 11.84 -9.72
CA ILE A 37 -23.17 12.46 -10.29
C ILE A 37 -24.21 12.71 -9.20
N SER A 38 -24.98 13.80 -9.31
CA SER A 38 -26.22 14.03 -8.56
C SER A 38 -27.39 14.17 -9.52
N ILE A 39 -28.52 13.57 -9.16
CA ILE A 39 -29.79 13.70 -9.87
C ILE A 39 -30.89 13.94 -8.84
N ASP A 40 -31.23 15.20 -8.61
CA ASP A 40 -32.15 15.63 -7.54
C ASP A 40 -33.55 15.02 -7.70
N ALA A 41 -34.01 14.84 -8.93
CA ALA A 41 -35.31 14.22 -9.22
C ALA A 41 -35.40 12.75 -8.78
N LEU A 42 -34.26 12.10 -8.52
CA LEU A 42 -34.15 10.73 -8.04
C LEU A 42 -33.66 10.65 -6.58
N ASP A 43 -33.37 11.79 -5.94
CA ASP A 43 -32.62 11.84 -4.67
C ASP A 43 -31.34 10.98 -4.73
N PHE A 44 -30.63 11.06 -5.86
CA PHE A 44 -29.53 10.17 -6.17
C PHE A 44 -28.20 10.88 -6.17
N ILE A 45 -27.25 10.36 -5.40
CA ILE A 45 -25.81 10.66 -5.51
C ILE A 45 -25.06 9.35 -5.66
N GLY A 46 -24.23 9.25 -6.69
CA GLY A 46 -23.51 8.01 -6.99
C GLY A 46 -22.42 8.19 -8.02
N ARG A 47 -21.96 7.05 -8.56
CA ARG A 47 -21.00 6.99 -9.65
C ARG A 47 -21.71 6.83 -10.99
N TYR A 48 -21.01 7.17 -12.07
CA TYR A 48 -21.53 7.00 -13.41
C TYR A 48 -20.45 6.63 -14.44
N SER A 49 -20.90 6.09 -15.56
CA SER A 49 -20.13 5.94 -16.79
C SER A 49 -20.99 6.31 -18.01
N LYS A 50 -20.31 6.67 -19.12
CA LYS A 50 -20.95 7.05 -20.39
C LYS A 50 -20.52 6.08 -21.46
N SER A 51 -21.46 5.74 -22.34
CA SER A 51 -21.14 5.00 -23.56
C SER A 51 -20.24 5.84 -24.47
N PRO A 52 -19.35 5.22 -25.25
CA PRO A 52 -18.48 5.92 -26.20
C PRO A 52 -19.21 6.86 -27.18
N ASN A 53 -20.42 6.49 -27.62
CA ASN A 53 -21.26 7.29 -28.50
C ASN A 53 -22.10 8.36 -27.76
N GLY A 54 -22.05 8.38 -26.42
CA GLY A 54 -22.75 9.33 -25.56
C GLY A 54 -24.26 9.13 -25.45
N GLN A 55 -24.84 8.09 -26.05
CA GLN A 55 -26.29 7.86 -26.03
C GLN A 55 -26.77 7.34 -24.67
N TYR A 56 -25.98 6.46 -24.07
CA TYR A 56 -26.28 5.82 -22.80
C TYR A 56 -25.40 6.34 -21.67
N ARG A 57 -26.01 6.45 -20.49
CA ARG A 57 -25.35 6.75 -19.23
C ARG A 57 -25.78 5.73 -18.18
N LEU A 58 -24.81 5.05 -17.58
CA LEU A 58 -25.05 4.13 -16.48
C LEU A 58 -24.75 4.87 -15.17
N ILE A 59 -25.65 4.80 -14.20
CA ILE A 59 -25.47 5.35 -12.86
C ILE A 59 -25.63 4.24 -11.82
N TRP A 60 -24.86 4.30 -10.74
CA TRP A 60 -24.99 3.33 -9.64
C TRP A 60 -24.53 3.90 -8.29
N SER A 61 -25.04 3.28 -7.22
CA SER A 61 -24.64 3.57 -5.85
C SER A 61 -24.41 2.28 -5.06
N ASP A 62 -23.23 2.16 -4.44
CA ASP A 62 -22.96 1.15 -3.41
C ASP A 62 -23.72 1.46 -2.11
N ARG A 63 -24.49 2.55 -2.02
CA ARG A 63 -25.35 2.80 -0.86
C ARG A 63 -26.73 2.25 -1.10
N ASN A 64 -27.41 1.85 -0.03
CA ASN A 64 -28.84 1.59 -0.14
C ASN A 64 -29.61 2.88 -0.52
N PRO A 65 -30.77 2.79 -1.18
CA PRO A 65 -31.56 3.95 -1.61
C PRO A 65 -31.92 4.90 -0.49
N GLU A 66 -32.07 4.39 0.74
CA GLU A 66 -32.36 5.23 1.92
C GLU A 66 -31.13 6.04 2.38
N GLY A 67 -29.95 5.84 1.79
CA GLY A 67 -28.71 6.54 2.09
C GLY A 67 -28.10 6.21 3.45
N THR A 68 -28.68 5.27 4.21
CA THR A 68 -28.32 4.97 5.59
C THR A 68 -27.09 4.08 5.74
N ARG A 69 -26.72 3.33 4.70
CA ARG A 69 -25.61 2.34 4.71
C ARG A 69 -24.88 2.31 3.37
N GLY A 70 -23.56 2.14 3.43
CA GLY A 70 -22.68 1.90 2.28
C GLY A 70 -21.38 1.25 2.75
N GLY A 71 -20.51 0.85 1.81
CA GLY A 71 -19.28 0.15 2.18
C GLY A 71 -19.54 -1.31 2.61
N HIS A 72 -18.58 -1.92 3.30
CA HIS A 72 -18.69 -3.31 3.78
C HIS A 72 -19.92 -3.48 4.67
N ARG A 73 -20.79 -4.43 4.32
CA ARG A 73 -22.08 -4.68 4.98
C ARG A 73 -22.64 -6.05 4.61
N TYR A 74 -23.70 -6.44 5.32
CA TYR A 74 -24.37 -7.73 5.17
C TYR A 74 -25.77 -7.66 4.53
N GLU A 75 -26.31 -6.46 4.38
CA GLU A 75 -27.64 -6.20 3.83
C GLU A 75 -27.74 -4.76 3.31
N GLY A 76 -28.84 -4.43 2.62
CA GLY A 76 -29.08 -3.11 2.03
C GLY A 76 -28.46 -3.00 0.64
N HIS A 77 -29.18 -3.51 -0.36
CA HIS A 77 -28.72 -3.54 -1.76
C HIS A 77 -28.51 -2.13 -2.29
N GLY A 78 -27.42 -1.95 -3.04
CA GLY A 78 -27.22 -0.79 -3.88
C GLY A 78 -28.25 -0.69 -5.00
N SER A 79 -28.18 0.40 -5.75
CA SER A 79 -29.06 0.67 -6.89
C SER A 79 -28.24 1.01 -8.14
N TRP A 80 -28.84 0.76 -9.30
CA TRP A 80 -28.33 1.22 -10.59
C TRP A 80 -29.48 1.60 -11.52
N ALA A 81 -29.20 2.49 -12.47
CA ALA A 81 -30.11 2.81 -13.56
C ALA A 81 -29.31 3.06 -14.86
N LEU A 82 -29.90 2.65 -15.98
CA LEU A 82 -29.44 2.98 -17.32
C LEU A 82 -30.32 4.09 -17.89
N LEU A 83 -29.69 5.15 -18.36
CA LEU A 83 -30.35 6.31 -18.94
C LEU A 83 -30.04 6.39 -20.44
N SER A 84 -31.03 6.79 -21.22
CA SER A 84 -30.89 7.22 -22.62
C SER A 84 -31.60 8.56 -22.78
N GLN A 85 -30.92 9.56 -23.37
CA GLN A 85 -31.44 10.93 -23.47
C GLN A 85 -31.98 11.46 -22.13
N ASP A 86 -31.23 11.18 -21.06
CA ASP A 86 -31.55 11.54 -19.67
C ASP A 86 -32.92 11.01 -19.17
N GLN A 87 -33.37 9.89 -19.73
CA GLN A 87 -34.54 9.13 -19.27
C GLN A 87 -34.12 7.74 -18.83
N ILE A 88 -34.65 7.26 -17.70
CA ILE A 88 -34.42 5.89 -17.23
C ILE A 88 -35.09 4.92 -18.21
N ILE A 89 -34.30 4.01 -18.76
CA ILE A 89 -34.76 2.94 -19.65
C ILE A 89 -34.67 1.55 -18.99
N ALA A 90 -33.81 1.39 -17.98
CA ALA A 90 -33.73 0.21 -17.13
C ALA A 90 -33.23 0.59 -15.73
N GLU A 91 -33.65 -0.13 -14.70
CA GLU A 91 -33.21 0.06 -13.32
C GLU A 91 -33.21 -1.26 -12.55
N GLY A 92 -32.38 -1.33 -11.51
CA GLY A 92 -32.31 -2.52 -10.69
C GLY A 92 -31.46 -2.36 -9.45
N ARG A 93 -31.20 -3.49 -8.79
CA ARG A 93 -30.46 -3.56 -7.53
C ARG A 93 -29.43 -4.68 -7.60
N LEU A 94 -28.28 -4.42 -6.98
CA LEU A 94 -27.18 -5.36 -6.77
C LEU A 94 -26.75 -5.25 -5.30
N GLU A 95 -26.01 -6.23 -4.77
CA GLU A 95 -25.62 -6.18 -3.37
C GLU A 95 -24.77 -4.93 -3.12
N ARG A 96 -23.69 -4.80 -3.90
CA ARG A 96 -22.68 -3.73 -3.83
C ARG A 96 -22.12 -3.38 -5.23
N PRO A 97 -22.91 -2.74 -6.11
CA PRO A 97 -22.49 -2.43 -7.47
C PRO A 97 -21.29 -1.48 -7.50
N ASN A 98 -20.25 -1.85 -8.23
CA ASN A 98 -19.04 -1.08 -8.45
C ASN A 98 -18.53 -1.24 -9.89
N ASP A 99 -17.68 -0.31 -10.31
CA ASP A 99 -16.99 -0.33 -11.62
C ASP A 99 -17.93 -0.59 -12.81
N GLY A 100 -19.00 0.19 -12.91
CA GLY A 100 -20.00 0.04 -13.97
C GLY A 100 -19.52 0.56 -15.32
N GLN A 101 -19.70 -0.21 -16.39
CA GLN A 101 -19.38 0.19 -17.78
C GLN A 101 -20.60 0.01 -18.68
N VAL A 102 -20.72 0.84 -19.72
CA VAL A 102 -21.83 0.79 -20.69
C VAL A 102 -21.33 0.97 -22.12
N ALA A 103 -21.86 0.18 -23.04
CA ALA A 103 -21.49 0.14 -24.46
C ALA A 103 -22.44 0.97 -25.34
N ASP A 104 -22.08 1.11 -26.62
CA ASP A 104 -22.84 1.88 -27.62
C ASP A 104 -24.18 1.24 -27.99
N ASN A 105 -24.33 -0.07 -27.76
CA ASN A 105 -25.60 -0.79 -27.92
C ASN A 105 -26.46 -0.79 -26.64
N GLY A 106 -26.00 -0.12 -25.57
CA GLY A 106 -26.68 -0.05 -24.28
C GLY A 106 -26.48 -1.27 -23.37
N ALA A 107 -25.72 -2.30 -23.78
CA ALA A 107 -25.29 -3.35 -22.87
C ALA A 107 -24.38 -2.77 -21.78
N PHE A 108 -24.44 -3.32 -20.57
CA PHE A 108 -23.67 -2.82 -19.44
C PHE A 108 -23.23 -3.92 -18.48
N ILE A 109 -22.17 -3.64 -17.72
CA ILE A 109 -21.56 -4.60 -16.79
C ILE A 109 -21.30 -3.97 -15.42
N PHE A 110 -21.15 -4.81 -14.40
CA PHE A 110 -20.76 -4.42 -13.04
C PHE A 110 -19.81 -5.43 -12.40
N ASN A 111 -18.91 -4.91 -11.56
CA ASN A 111 -18.30 -5.67 -10.49
C ASN A 111 -19.18 -5.52 -9.23
N ASP A 112 -19.94 -6.54 -8.86
CA ASP A 112 -20.63 -6.56 -7.56
C ASP A 112 -19.68 -7.09 -6.48
N TRP A 113 -19.40 -6.25 -5.47
CA TRP A 113 -18.50 -6.59 -4.36
C TRP A 113 -19.15 -7.51 -3.32
N MET A 114 -20.46 -7.77 -3.43
CA MET A 114 -21.23 -8.67 -2.57
C MET A 114 -21.21 -8.32 -1.07
N PHE A 115 -22.13 -8.92 -0.33
CA PHE A 115 -22.23 -8.75 1.11
C PHE A 115 -21.31 -9.66 1.91
N GLY A 116 -20.95 -9.19 3.09
CA GLY A 116 -20.26 -9.94 4.13
C GLY A 116 -18.76 -10.11 3.88
N ASP A 117 -18.20 -11.09 4.57
CA ASP A 117 -16.76 -11.33 4.59
C ASP A 117 -16.28 -12.29 3.49
N GLY A 118 -14.97 -12.34 3.31
CA GLY A 118 -14.27 -13.24 2.40
C GLY A 118 -13.84 -12.57 1.09
N LEU A 119 -13.03 -13.30 0.33
CA LEU A 119 -12.60 -12.89 -1.01
C LEU A 119 -13.62 -13.41 -2.02
N LYS A 120 -14.52 -12.55 -2.46
CA LYS A 120 -15.59 -12.91 -3.39
C LYS A 120 -16.09 -11.70 -4.16
N GLY A 121 -16.67 -11.98 -5.31
CA GLY A 121 -17.34 -10.97 -6.13
C GLY A 121 -18.23 -11.65 -7.15
N ARG A 122 -19.16 -10.87 -7.70
CA ARG A 122 -20.03 -11.33 -8.79
C ARG A 122 -19.89 -10.38 -9.97
N PHE A 123 -19.44 -10.92 -11.10
CA PHE A 123 -19.40 -10.18 -12.36
C PHE A 123 -20.77 -10.26 -13.02
N HIS A 124 -21.37 -9.12 -13.33
CA HIS A 124 -22.65 -9.04 -14.01
C HIS A 124 -22.54 -8.42 -15.38
N ALA A 125 -23.35 -8.92 -16.32
CA ALA A 125 -23.63 -8.27 -17.59
C ALA A 125 -25.13 -8.25 -17.86
N PHE A 126 -25.60 -7.17 -18.46
CA PHE A 126 -27.01 -6.90 -18.76
C PHE A 126 -27.17 -6.36 -20.18
N SER A 127 -28.30 -6.66 -20.81
CA SER A 127 -28.75 -5.97 -22.03
C SER A 127 -29.35 -4.60 -21.72
N VAL A 128 -29.59 -3.82 -22.76
CA VAL A 128 -30.13 -2.45 -22.68
C VAL A 128 -31.46 -2.31 -21.94
N ASP A 129 -32.28 -3.38 -21.90
CA ASP A 129 -33.55 -3.42 -21.17
C ASP A 129 -33.41 -3.90 -19.71
N GLY A 130 -32.19 -4.16 -19.25
CA GLY A 130 -31.89 -4.68 -17.91
C GLY A 130 -32.00 -6.20 -17.78
N THR A 131 -32.22 -6.94 -18.87
CA THR A 131 -32.18 -8.42 -18.80
C THR A 131 -30.76 -8.90 -18.50
N GLN A 132 -30.61 -9.76 -17.50
CA GLN A 132 -29.30 -10.28 -17.10
C GLN A 132 -28.78 -11.30 -18.13
N LEU A 133 -27.63 -11.00 -18.73
CA LEU A 133 -26.93 -11.86 -19.68
C LEU A 133 -25.96 -12.80 -18.98
N ILE A 134 -25.17 -12.27 -18.03
CA ILE A 134 -24.18 -13.03 -17.25
C ILE A 134 -24.30 -12.67 -15.78
N ALA A 135 -24.20 -13.67 -14.91
CA ALA A 135 -23.90 -13.52 -13.50
C ALA A 135 -22.87 -14.59 -13.10
N LYS A 136 -21.61 -14.21 -12.97
CA LYS A 136 -20.51 -15.10 -12.63
C LYS A 136 -20.02 -14.79 -11.22
N GLU A 137 -20.29 -15.71 -10.30
CA GLU A 137 -19.67 -15.67 -8.96
C GLU A 137 -18.23 -16.17 -9.04
N LEU A 138 -17.36 -15.47 -8.31
CA LEU A 138 -15.93 -15.72 -8.27
C LEU A 138 -15.49 -15.74 -6.80
N ALA A 139 -14.68 -16.73 -6.42
CA ALA A 139 -14.05 -16.85 -5.11
C ALA A 139 -12.78 -15.99 -5.02
N ALA A 140 -12.88 -14.75 -5.50
CA ALA A 140 -11.88 -13.70 -5.45
C ALA A 140 -12.57 -12.33 -5.58
N ASN A 141 -11.96 -11.28 -5.01
CA ASN A 141 -12.44 -9.92 -5.21
C ASN A 141 -12.22 -9.50 -6.68
N LEU A 142 -13.13 -8.68 -7.22
CA LEU A 142 -13.01 -8.11 -8.56
C LEU A 142 -12.23 -6.78 -8.51
N SER A 143 -11.18 -6.67 -9.31
CA SER A 143 -10.27 -5.52 -9.33
C SER A 143 -10.65 -4.48 -10.37
N SER A 144 -10.81 -4.88 -11.62
CA SER A 144 -11.17 -4.01 -12.73
C SER A 144 -11.94 -4.78 -13.79
N ASN A 145 -12.69 -4.08 -14.63
CA ASN A 145 -13.35 -4.67 -15.80
C ASN A 145 -13.27 -3.76 -17.04
N GLY A 146 -13.65 -4.31 -18.19
CA GLY A 146 -13.74 -3.60 -19.46
C GLY A 146 -14.84 -4.17 -20.35
N LEU A 147 -15.41 -3.32 -21.19
CA LEU A 147 -16.50 -3.65 -22.11
C LEU A 147 -16.16 -3.11 -23.51
N SER A 148 -16.34 -3.94 -24.55
CA SER A 148 -16.15 -3.52 -25.93
C SER A 148 -17.20 -2.48 -26.33
N LYS A 149 -16.84 -1.57 -27.24
CA LYS A 149 -17.75 -0.49 -27.66
C LYS A 149 -19.06 -1.00 -28.26
N ASP A 150 -19.00 -2.12 -28.98
CA ASP A 150 -20.16 -2.81 -29.56
C ASP A 150 -20.98 -3.61 -28.53
N GLY A 151 -20.52 -3.69 -27.28
CA GLY A 151 -21.19 -4.36 -26.17
C GLY A 151 -21.21 -5.89 -26.25
N ARG A 152 -20.42 -6.49 -27.15
CA ARG A 152 -20.37 -7.95 -27.31
C ARG A 152 -19.40 -8.64 -26.37
N TYR A 153 -18.26 -8.02 -26.05
CA TYR A 153 -17.20 -8.65 -25.29
C TYR A 153 -16.92 -7.90 -24.00
N ALA A 154 -16.70 -8.63 -22.92
CA ALA A 154 -16.34 -8.04 -21.64
C ALA A 154 -15.21 -8.82 -20.98
N ILE A 155 -14.41 -8.15 -20.16
CA ILE A 155 -13.36 -8.76 -19.37
C ILE A 155 -13.46 -8.31 -17.92
N CYS A 156 -13.11 -9.18 -16.98
CA CYS A 156 -12.79 -8.78 -15.62
C CYS A 156 -11.44 -9.33 -15.16
N GLN A 157 -10.83 -8.63 -14.21
CA GLN A 157 -9.63 -9.08 -13.49
C GLN A 157 -9.98 -9.39 -12.04
N THR A 158 -9.61 -10.57 -11.57
CA THR A 158 -9.73 -10.96 -10.16
C THR A 158 -8.44 -10.70 -9.38
N ALA A 159 -8.58 -10.38 -8.10
CA ALA A 159 -7.48 -10.17 -7.18
C ALA A 159 -6.88 -11.49 -6.66
N ASN A 160 -5.80 -11.39 -5.89
CA ASN A 160 -5.17 -12.54 -5.24
C ASN A 160 -6.15 -13.19 -4.24
N ALA A 161 -6.40 -14.49 -4.42
CA ALA A 161 -7.22 -15.32 -3.56
C ALA A 161 -6.51 -16.67 -3.33
N PRO A 162 -5.56 -16.75 -2.38
CA PRO A 162 -4.74 -17.94 -2.19
C PRO A 162 -5.59 -19.23 -2.04
N GLY A 163 -5.29 -20.23 -2.88
CA GLY A 163 -5.99 -21.52 -2.88
C GLY A 163 -7.27 -21.58 -3.73
N SER A 164 -7.62 -20.50 -4.44
CA SER A 164 -8.75 -20.44 -5.36
C SER A 164 -8.30 -20.47 -6.83
N ASP A 165 -9.07 -21.15 -7.69
CA ASP A 165 -8.88 -21.11 -9.16
C ASP A 165 -9.21 -19.74 -9.76
N ASP A 166 -9.91 -18.89 -9.01
CA ASP A 166 -10.22 -17.50 -9.36
C ASP A 166 -9.12 -16.53 -8.91
N SER A 167 -8.03 -17.00 -8.28
CA SER A 167 -6.93 -16.14 -7.86
C SER A 167 -6.19 -15.55 -9.04
N CYS A 168 -6.05 -14.21 -9.11
CA CYS A 168 -5.24 -13.53 -10.13
C CYS A 168 -5.56 -14.03 -11.55
N ARG A 169 -6.77 -13.75 -12.05
CA ARG A 169 -7.21 -14.16 -13.39
C ARG A 169 -7.67 -12.97 -14.20
N TYR A 170 -7.37 -13.00 -15.49
CA TYR A 170 -8.19 -12.34 -16.50
C TYR A 170 -9.26 -13.32 -16.96
N ILE A 171 -10.50 -12.86 -17.11
CA ILE A 171 -11.63 -13.67 -17.57
C ILE A 171 -12.38 -12.89 -18.65
N LEU A 172 -12.35 -13.39 -19.89
CA LEU A 172 -12.99 -12.79 -21.05
C LEU A 172 -14.33 -13.49 -21.34
N PHE A 173 -15.36 -12.72 -21.68
CA PHE A 173 -16.72 -13.17 -21.94
C PHE A 173 -17.22 -12.72 -23.32
N ASP A 174 -18.05 -13.55 -23.95
CA ASP A 174 -18.93 -13.18 -25.05
C ASP A 174 -20.34 -13.01 -24.45
N LEU A 175 -20.84 -11.78 -24.46
CA LEU A 175 -22.13 -11.40 -23.88
C LEU A 175 -23.31 -11.79 -24.79
N GLU A 176 -23.09 -11.89 -26.10
CA GLU A 176 -24.10 -12.34 -27.07
C GLU A 176 -24.35 -13.85 -26.91
N GLU A 177 -23.28 -14.63 -26.73
CA GLU A 177 -23.36 -16.07 -26.46
C GLU A 177 -23.52 -16.41 -24.97
N ALA A 178 -23.54 -15.40 -24.09
CA ALA A 178 -23.65 -15.50 -22.63
C ALA A 178 -22.67 -16.52 -22.02
N ARG A 179 -21.40 -16.50 -22.44
CA ARG A 179 -20.39 -17.46 -21.98
C ARG A 179 -19.02 -16.87 -21.71
N GLU A 180 -18.28 -17.57 -20.85
CA GLU A 180 -16.83 -17.38 -20.66
C GLU A 180 -16.08 -17.91 -21.91
N MET A 181 -15.21 -17.09 -22.49
CA MET A 181 -14.42 -17.42 -23.67
C MET A 181 -13.05 -17.96 -23.31
N ALA A 182 -12.36 -17.26 -22.40
CA ALA A 182 -11.00 -17.54 -22.01
C ALA A 182 -10.72 -17.04 -20.60
N ARG A 183 -9.77 -17.70 -19.96
CA ARG A 183 -9.29 -17.40 -18.61
C ARG A 183 -7.80 -17.67 -18.55
N TRP A 184 -7.01 -16.72 -18.07
CA TRP A 184 -5.56 -16.87 -17.96
C TRP A 184 -4.97 -16.08 -16.79
N GLU A 185 -3.74 -16.40 -16.42
CA GLU A 185 -3.00 -15.68 -15.40
C GLU A 185 -2.43 -14.36 -15.97
N PRO A 186 -2.55 -13.22 -15.26
CA PRO A 186 -1.95 -11.97 -15.67
C PRO A 186 -0.41 -12.01 -15.64
N GLU A 187 0.24 -12.07 -16.81
CA GLU A 187 1.69 -11.84 -16.91
C GLU A 187 2.04 -10.36 -16.75
N THR A 188 1.12 -9.49 -17.18
CA THR A 188 1.27 -8.04 -17.20
C THR A 188 1.00 -7.36 -15.86
N GLY A 189 0.56 -8.12 -14.84
CA GLY A 189 0.16 -7.57 -13.55
C GLY A 189 -1.24 -6.93 -13.57
N TRP A 190 -1.40 -5.80 -12.89
CA TRP A 190 -2.69 -5.10 -12.78
C TRP A 190 -2.99 -4.28 -14.04
N ALA A 191 -4.21 -4.39 -14.55
CA ALA A 191 -4.65 -3.57 -15.67
C ALA A 191 -5.04 -2.17 -15.20
N SER A 192 -4.57 -1.15 -15.93
CA SER A 192 -5.04 0.24 -15.84
C SER A 192 -6.20 0.51 -16.79
N GLY A 193 -6.40 -0.33 -17.81
CA GLY A 193 -7.50 -0.23 -18.77
C GLY A 193 -7.54 -1.36 -19.79
N TYR A 194 -8.54 -1.31 -20.67
CA TYR A 194 -8.78 -2.34 -21.69
C TYR A 194 -9.23 -1.69 -23.01
N GLU A 195 -8.71 -2.20 -24.13
CA GLU A 195 -9.20 -1.86 -25.47
C GLU A 195 -9.56 -3.11 -26.25
N PHE A 196 -10.67 -3.05 -27.00
CA PHE A 196 -11.15 -4.16 -27.80
C PHE A 196 -11.05 -3.84 -29.29
N ASP A 197 -10.48 -4.77 -30.04
CA ASP A 197 -10.61 -4.87 -31.49
C ASP A 197 -11.50 -6.09 -31.79
N SER A 198 -12.81 -5.86 -31.75
CA SER A 198 -13.83 -6.88 -31.98
C SER A 198 -13.71 -7.52 -33.37
N VAL A 199 -13.21 -6.78 -34.37
CA VAL A 199 -13.10 -7.24 -35.76
C VAL A 199 -11.99 -8.27 -35.88
N ASN A 200 -10.82 -7.96 -35.33
CA ASN A 200 -9.67 -8.88 -35.37
C ASN A 200 -9.61 -9.84 -34.17
N ARG A 201 -10.63 -9.80 -33.28
CA ARG A 201 -10.73 -10.60 -32.06
C ARG A 201 -9.48 -10.46 -31.17
N ARG A 202 -9.07 -9.21 -30.95
CA ARG A 202 -7.93 -8.84 -30.11
C ARG A 202 -8.38 -7.98 -28.93
N LEU A 203 -7.78 -8.26 -27.79
CA LEU A 203 -7.89 -7.49 -26.57
C LEU A 203 -6.54 -6.85 -26.31
N PHE A 204 -6.51 -5.59 -25.91
CA PHE A 204 -5.30 -4.94 -25.43
C PHE A 204 -5.49 -4.59 -23.96
N ILE A 205 -4.59 -5.10 -23.12
CA ILE A 205 -4.47 -4.70 -21.74
C ILE A 205 -3.60 -3.44 -21.70
N ILE A 206 -4.12 -2.39 -21.09
CA ILE A 206 -3.36 -1.17 -20.81
C ILE A 206 -2.78 -1.30 -19.41
N CYS A 207 -1.45 -1.24 -19.31
CA CYS A 207 -0.70 -1.37 -18.07
C CYS A 207 -0.27 0.00 -17.55
N GLU A 208 0.34 0.01 -16.36
CA GLU A 208 0.96 1.22 -15.81
C GLU A 208 1.98 1.83 -16.79
N GLY A 209 1.96 3.16 -16.92
CA GLY A 209 2.77 3.88 -17.91
C GLY A 209 2.26 3.80 -19.35
N ASP A 210 0.97 3.50 -19.53
CA ASP A 210 0.26 3.40 -20.82
C ASP A 210 0.85 2.35 -21.78
N GLU A 211 1.58 1.36 -21.25
CA GLU A 211 2.02 0.23 -22.06
C GLU A 211 0.81 -0.58 -22.52
N ARG A 212 0.80 -0.91 -23.81
CA ARG A 212 -0.30 -1.61 -24.47
C ARG A 212 0.13 -3.02 -24.87
N VAL A 213 -0.45 -4.04 -24.24
CA VAL A 213 -0.11 -5.45 -24.46
C VAL A 213 -1.28 -6.19 -25.10
N GLY A 214 -1.05 -6.77 -26.29
CA GLY A 214 -2.09 -7.45 -27.06
C GLY A 214 -2.27 -8.91 -26.67
N TYR A 215 -3.52 -9.38 -26.68
CA TYR A 215 -3.94 -10.76 -26.48
C TYR A 215 -4.98 -11.15 -27.53
N ASN A 216 -4.93 -12.40 -27.95
CA ASN A 216 -6.02 -13.03 -28.68
C ASN A 216 -7.18 -13.37 -27.73
N PHE A 217 -8.38 -13.57 -28.26
CA PHE A 217 -9.56 -13.93 -27.44
C PHE A 217 -9.53 -15.34 -26.83
N ASP A 218 -8.48 -16.13 -27.11
CA ASP A 218 -8.18 -17.38 -26.40
C ASP A 218 -7.27 -17.18 -25.17
N GLY A 219 -6.86 -15.93 -24.90
CA GLY A 219 -5.98 -15.57 -23.78
C GLY A 219 -4.49 -15.64 -24.10
N GLN A 220 -4.09 -15.95 -25.32
CA GLN A 220 -2.67 -15.96 -25.70
C GLN A 220 -2.15 -14.56 -26.00
N MET A 221 -1.03 -14.18 -25.36
CA MET A 221 -0.37 -12.91 -25.60
C MET A 221 0.22 -12.86 -27.02
N VAL A 222 0.00 -11.74 -27.70
CA VAL A 222 0.60 -11.44 -29.01
C VAL A 222 2.02 -10.91 -28.78
N ASP A 223 3.00 -11.49 -29.50
CA ASP A 223 4.43 -11.14 -29.34
C ASP A 223 4.94 -11.30 -27.89
N ARG A 224 4.61 -12.42 -27.25
CA ARG A 224 5.01 -12.69 -25.87
C ARG A 224 6.53 -12.62 -25.68
N ASP A 225 7.29 -13.21 -26.60
CA ASP A 225 8.76 -13.24 -26.52
C ASP A 225 9.35 -11.83 -26.63
N GLY A 226 8.92 -11.04 -27.62
CA GLY A 226 9.38 -9.65 -27.76
C GLY A 226 8.98 -8.78 -26.58
N TRP A 227 7.78 -8.98 -26.01
CA TRP A 227 7.37 -8.29 -24.78
C TRP A 227 8.24 -8.69 -23.59
N GLN A 228 8.50 -9.98 -23.40
CA GLN A 228 9.33 -10.49 -22.32
C GLN A 228 10.77 -9.97 -22.42
N GLU A 229 11.36 -9.94 -23.62
CA GLU A 229 12.68 -9.35 -23.87
C GLU A 229 12.75 -7.88 -23.46
N ARG A 230 11.74 -7.07 -23.83
CA ARG A 230 11.65 -5.66 -23.43
C ARG A 230 11.56 -5.52 -21.91
N LYS A 231 10.72 -6.32 -21.25
CA LYS A 231 10.57 -6.29 -19.79
C LYS A 231 11.80 -6.74 -19.02
N ILE A 232 12.53 -7.71 -19.55
CA ILE A 232 13.84 -8.10 -19.02
C ILE A 232 14.81 -6.94 -19.16
N ALA A 233 14.88 -6.31 -20.34
CA ALA A 233 15.74 -5.15 -20.56
C ALA A 233 15.39 -3.99 -19.61
N ASP A 234 14.11 -3.71 -19.37
CA ASP A 234 13.64 -2.68 -18.45
C ASP A 234 13.93 -2.99 -16.97
N GLY A 235 14.41 -4.20 -16.66
CA GLY A 235 14.72 -4.61 -15.29
C GLY A 235 13.49 -5.03 -14.48
N ASN A 236 12.41 -5.48 -15.12
CA ASN A 236 11.25 -5.95 -14.40
C ASN A 236 11.58 -7.25 -13.62
N ILE A 237 11.78 -7.12 -12.31
CA ILE A 237 12.21 -8.21 -11.42
C ILE A 237 11.27 -9.42 -11.48
N ASN A 238 9.96 -9.20 -11.63
CA ASN A 238 8.99 -10.29 -11.68
C ASN A 238 9.12 -11.07 -13.00
N ILE A 239 9.24 -10.37 -14.13
CA ILE A 239 9.43 -11.01 -15.43
C ILE A 239 10.79 -11.70 -15.53
N ILE A 240 11.86 -11.10 -15.02
CA ILE A 240 13.18 -11.74 -14.95
C ILE A 240 13.13 -13.02 -14.13
N ARG A 241 12.41 -13.02 -12.99
CA ARG A 241 12.22 -14.22 -12.18
C ARG A 241 11.41 -15.29 -12.92
N MET A 242 10.28 -14.93 -13.53
CA MET A 242 9.47 -15.86 -14.32
C MET A 242 10.27 -16.47 -15.49
N ALA A 243 11.06 -15.65 -16.17
CA ALA A 243 11.95 -16.08 -17.26
C ALA A 243 13.00 -17.09 -16.76
N LEU A 244 13.54 -16.87 -15.55
CA LEU A 244 14.50 -17.78 -14.93
C LEU A 244 13.86 -19.09 -14.46
N GLU A 245 12.61 -19.06 -13.98
CA GLU A 245 11.85 -20.24 -13.56
C GLU A 245 11.34 -21.06 -14.75
N GLY A 246 11.10 -20.42 -15.90
CA GLY A 246 10.58 -21.05 -17.11
C GLY A 246 11.62 -21.79 -17.96
N VAL A 247 12.92 -21.65 -17.68
CA VAL A 247 13.97 -22.39 -18.39
C VAL A 247 14.23 -23.74 -17.73
N GLU A 248 14.13 -24.84 -18.49
CA GLU A 248 14.39 -26.21 -17.98
C GLU A 248 15.86 -26.42 -17.55
N SER A 249 16.77 -25.62 -18.10
CA SER A 249 18.20 -25.64 -17.82
C SER A 249 18.73 -24.23 -17.58
N LYS A 250 20.02 -24.10 -17.22
CA LYS A 250 20.63 -22.77 -16.97
C LYS A 250 20.36 -21.85 -18.17
N PRO A 251 19.96 -20.58 -17.95
CA PRO A 251 19.73 -19.65 -19.05
C PRO A 251 20.99 -19.55 -19.89
N ASP A 252 20.82 -19.44 -21.21
CA ASP A 252 21.94 -19.26 -22.12
C ASP A 252 22.70 -17.97 -21.82
N ARG A 253 23.80 -17.77 -22.53
CA ARG A 253 24.69 -16.63 -22.28
C ARG A 253 23.99 -15.30 -22.51
N ASP A 254 23.14 -15.20 -23.53
CA ASP A 254 22.58 -13.94 -24.02
C ASP A 254 21.40 -13.52 -23.15
N LEU A 255 20.48 -14.45 -22.86
CA LEU A 255 19.39 -14.23 -21.91
C LEU A 255 19.93 -13.85 -20.53
N ARG A 256 20.94 -14.56 -20.03
CA ARG A 256 21.58 -14.23 -18.75
C ARG A 256 22.20 -12.83 -18.77
N SER A 257 22.83 -12.43 -19.87
CA SER A 257 23.39 -11.08 -19.99
C SER A 257 22.29 -10.03 -19.90
N ALA A 258 21.21 -10.21 -20.65
CA ALA A 258 20.05 -9.31 -20.63
C ALA A 258 19.42 -9.20 -19.24
N MET A 259 19.27 -10.32 -18.52
CA MET A 259 18.77 -10.33 -17.13
C MET A 259 19.68 -9.54 -16.18
N ILE A 260 21.00 -9.72 -16.28
CA ILE A 260 21.96 -8.99 -15.43
C ILE A 260 21.92 -7.49 -15.75
N ASP A 261 21.89 -7.13 -17.04
CA ASP A 261 21.84 -5.73 -17.47
C ASP A 261 20.55 -5.05 -17.01
N GLY A 262 19.41 -5.72 -17.14
CA GLY A 262 18.13 -5.24 -16.62
C GLY A 262 18.14 -5.03 -15.11
N LEU A 263 18.61 -6.03 -14.36
CA LEU A 263 18.72 -5.92 -12.90
C LEU A 263 19.65 -4.78 -12.47
N ASN A 264 20.77 -4.56 -13.16
CA ASN A 264 21.67 -3.46 -12.84
C ASN A 264 20.98 -2.10 -13.02
N ARG A 265 20.15 -1.91 -14.06
CA ARG A 265 19.33 -0.69 -14.20
C ARG A 265 18.40 -0.49 -13.00
N THR A 266 17.70 -1.55 -12.59
CA THR A 266 16.83 -1.50 -11.39
C THR A 266 17.62 -1.21 -10.12
N ILE A 267 18.86 -1.68 -10.02
CA ILE A 267 19.72 -1.43 -8.85
C ILE A 267 20.21 0.03 -8.83
N GLU A 268 20.48 0.60 -10.00
CA GLU A 268 20.94 1.98 -10.14
C GLU A 268 19.82 3.00 -9.94
N GLN A 269 18.60 2.68 -10.41
CA GLN A 269 17.45 3.59 -10.38
C GLN A 269 16.50 3.34 -9.20
N GLY A 270 16.49 2.12 -8.66
CA GLY A 270 15.57 1.72 -7.61
C GLY A 270 16.07 2.06 -6.21
N GLU A 271 15.14 2.24 -5.29
CA GLU A 271 15.42 2.48 -3.88
C GLU A 271 14.79 1.42 -2.97
N GLY A 272 15.37 1.26 -1.78
CA GLY A 272 14.84 0.42 -0.71
C GLY A 272 14.58 -1.03 -1.14
N TRP A 273 13.33 -1.48 -0.97
CA TRP A 273 12.96 -2.88 -1.17
C TRP A 273 13.09 -3.36 -2.62
N HIS A 274 12.79 -2.51 -3.61
CA HIS A 274 12.95 -2.87 -5.02
C HIS A 274 14.43 -3.12 -5.36
N GLN A 275 15.31 -2.24 -4.90
CA GLN A 275 16.75 -2.38 -5.05
C GLN A 275 17.29 -3.65 -4.37
N ALA A 276 16.86 -3.92 -3.14
CA ALA A 276 17.27 -5.10 -2.39
C ALA A 276 16.82 -6.41 -3.07
N ARG A 277 15.60 -6.44 -3.64
CA ARG A 277 15.10 -7.58 -4.41
C ARG A 277 15.87 -7.80 -5.71
N ALA A 278 16.22 -6.72 -6.42
CA ALA A 278 17.03 -6.83 -7.64
C ALA A 278 18.44 -7.36 -7.33
N LEU A 279 19.09 -6.86 -6.27
CA LEU A 279 20.38 -7.36 -5.78
C LEU A 279 20.30 -8.82 -5.33
N ARG A 280 19.21 -9.20 -4.65
CA ARG A 280 18.96 -10.61 -4.33
C ARG A 280 18.95 -11.44 -5.61
N LEU A 281 18.08 -11.13 -6.57
CA LEU A 281 17.94 -11.93 -7.80
C LEU A 281 19.25 -11.98 -8.60
N LEU A 282 19.99 -10.88 -8.65
CA LEU A 282 21.33 -10.82 -9.25
C LEU A 282 22.30 -11.81 -8.57
N GLY A 283 22.29 -11.87 -7.24
CA GLY A 283 23.08 -12.84 -6.49
C GLY A 283 22.68 -14.29 -6.77
N GLU A 284 21.38 -14.56 -6.93
CA GLU A 284 20.88 -15.89 -7.29
C GLU A 284 21.36 -16.32 -8.69
N ILE A 285 21.32 -15.41 -9.67
CA ILE A 285 21.83 -15.63 -11.03
C ILE A 285 23.34 -15.89 -11.03
N HIS A 286 24.11 -15.13 -10.24
CA HIS A 286 25.56 -15.35 -10.11
C HIS A 286 25.87 -16.68 -9.43
N GLU A 287 25.14 -17.06 -8.38
CA GLU A 287 25.31 -18.35 -7.70
C GLU A 287 25.03 -19.51 -8.66
N ALA A 288 23.93 -19.44 -9.43
CA ALA A 288 23.60 -20.42 -10.46
C ALA A 288 24.61 -20.46 -11.62
N SER A 289 25.32 -19.36 -11.85
CA SER A 289 26.36 -19.23 -12.88
C SER A 289 27.77 -19.59 -12.38
N ASP A 290 27.88 -20.25 -11.22
CA ASP A 290 29.16 -20.65 -10.62
C ASP A 290 30.11 -19.46 -10.37
N LYS A 291 29.53 -18.29 -10.04
CA LYS A 291 30.23 -17.05 -9.67
C LYS A 291 30.00 -16.70 -8.19
N PRO A 292 30.57 -17.48 -7.24
CA PRO A 292 30.24 -17.36 -5.81
C PRO A 292 30.69 -16.04 -5.18
N ALA A 293 31.76 -15.41 -5.68
CA ALA A 293 32.25 -14.14 -5.15
C ALA A 293 31.32 -12.97 -5.50
N GLU A 294 30.85 -12.93 -6.75
CA GLU A 294 29.88 -11.96 -7.26
C GLU A 294 28.51 -12.15 -6.60
N ALA A 295 28.10 -13.40 -6.42
CA ALA A 295 26.88 -13.73 -5.68
C ALA A 295 26.92 -13.21 -4.23
N LEU A 296 28.03 -13.47 -3.51
CA LEU A 296 28.20 -12.97 -2.15
C LEU A 296 28.18 -11.43 -2.10
N LYS A 297 28.85 -10.76 -3.05
CA LYS A 297 28.84 -9.29 -3.13
C LYS A 297 27.43 -8.73 -3.31
N ALA A 298 26.63 -9.34 -4.19
CA ALA A 298 25.25 -8.92 -4.41
C ALA A 298 24.37 -9.17 -3.18
N PHE A 299 24.48 -10.34 -2.54
CA PHE A 299 23.74 -10.65 -1.32
C PHE A 299 24.11 -9.74 -0.14
N ASP A 300 25.40 -9.42 0.03
CA ASP A 300 25.83 -8.53 1.12
C ASP A 300 25.28 -7.11 0.91
N LYS A 301 25.30 -6.59 -0.32
CA LYS A 301 24.62 -5.32 -0.64
C LYS A 301 23.12 -5.38 -0.36
N ALA A 302 22.44 -6.46 -0.78
CA ALA A 302 21.02 -6.62 -0.51
C ALA A 302 20.70 -6.61 0.99
N LEU A 303 21.54 -7.28 1.80
CA LEU A 303 21.38 -7.37 3.26
C LEU A 303 21.69 -6.07 4.01
N THR A 304 22.46 -5.17 3.41
CA THR A 304 22.67 -3.81 3.95
C THR A 304 21.41 -2.97 3.77
N ILE A 305 20.67 -3.14 2.66
CA ILE A 305 19.44 -2.40 2.38
C ILE A 305 18.24 -3.01 3.12
N ASP A 306 18.11 -4.33 3.04
CA ASP A 306 17.03 -5.09 3.68
C ASP A 306 17.61 -6.36 4.35
N PRO A 307 17.81 -6.35 5.68
CA PRO A 307 18.29 -7.51 6.43
C PRO A 307 17.37 -8.74 6.33
N GLN A 308 16.10 -8.54 5.99
CA GLN A 308 15.05 -9.56 5.88
C GLN A 308 14.80 -10.01 4.43
N VAL A 309 15.61 -9.58 3.45
CA VAL A 309 15.48 -9.95 2.03
C VAL A 309 15.60 -11.46 1.75
N GLY A 310 16.01 -12.26 2.75
CA GLY A 310 15.93 -13.73 2.72
C GLY A 310 17.20 -14.46 2.31
N VAL A 311 18.34 -13.76 2.15
CA VAL A 311 19.60 -14.36 1.64
C VAL A 311 20.69 -14.55 2.70
N SER A 312 20.43 -14.21 3.96
CA SER A 312 21.43 -14.25 5.06
C SER A 312 22.16 -15.61 5.17
N ARG A 313 21.44 -16.72 5.14
CA ARG A 313 22.04 -18.08 5.23
C ARG A 313 22.86 -18.44 3.99
N ARG A 314 22.40 -18.03 2.79
CA ARG A 314 23.11 -18.27 1.52
C ARG A 314 24.42 -17.49 1.49
N ALA A 315 24.39 -16.21 1.86
CA ALA A 315 25.58 -15.38 1.98
C ALA A 315 26.61 -15.96 2.97
N GLU A 316 26.16 -16.46 4.12
CA GLU A 316 27.06 -17.10 5.11
C GLU A 316 27.72 -18.37 4.56
N LYS A 317 26.96 -19.22 3.86
CA LYS A 317 27.49 -20.43 3.21
C LYS A 317 28.55 -20.07 2.16
N LEU A 318 28.27 -19.10 1.30
CA LEU A 318 29.21 -18.62 0.29
C LEU A 318 30.47 -18.03 0.93
N ARG A 319 30.31 -17.17 1.94
CA ARG A 319 31.44 -16.57 2.69
C ARG A 319 32.35 -17.63 3.31
N LYS A 320 31.78 -18.68 3.88
CA LYS A 320 32.56 -19.80 4.42
C LYS A 320 33.30 -20.56 3.32
N SER A 321 32.66 -20.79 2.18
CA SER A 321 33.28 -21.49 1.05
C SER A 321 34.43 -20.71 0.39
N LEU A 322 34.34 -19.37 0.37
CA LEU A 322 35.34 -18.48 -0.21
C LEU A 322 36.52 -18.20 0.75
N THR A 323 36.32 -18.34 2.06
CA THR A 323 37.39 -18.16 3.04
C THR A 323 38.33 -19.38 3.03
N PRO A 324 39.65 -19.21 2.79
CA PRO A 324 40.62 -20.31 2.83
C PRO A 324 40.60 -21.06 4.17
N LYS A 325 40.69 -22.39 4.15
CA LYS A 325 40.65 -23.24 5.37
C LYS A 325 41.64 -22.82 6.46
N SER A 326 42.83 -22.31 6.08
CA SER A 326 43.85 -21.80 7.00
C SER A 326 43.43 -20.54 7.77
N LYS A 327 42.46 -19.77 7.26
CA LYS A 327 41.92 -18.57 7.91
C LYS A 327 40.57 -18.80 8.58
N GLN A 328 39.89 -19.92 8.32
CA GLN A 328 38.57 -20.22 8.90
C GLN A 328 38.58 -20.32 10.43
N GLY A 329 39.69 -20.74 11.05
CA GLY A 329 39.84 -20.80 12.51
C GLY A 329 40.05 -19.45 13.20
N ASN A 330 40.47 -18.42 12.46
CA ASN A 330 40.76 -17.08 13.01
C ASN A 330 39.63 -16.06 12.78
N VAL A 331 38.53 -16.45 12.11
CA VAL A 331 37.37 -15.55 11.95
C VAL A 331 36.56 -15.56 13.25
N LYS A 332 36.63 -14.46 14.02
CA LYS A 332 35.78 -14.25 15.19
C LYS A 332 34.33 -14.49 14.80
N LYS A 333 33.67 -15.49 15.42
CA LYS A 333 32.29 -15.85 15.11
C LYS A 333 31.36 -14.77 15.67
N MET A 334 30.98 -13.83 14.83
CA MET A 334 30.10 -12.73 15.23
C MET A 334 28.66 -13.21 15.43
N GLY A 335 27.99 -12.65 16.44
CA GLY A 335 26.56 -12.86 16.70
C GLY A 335 25.67 -12.37 15.54
N LYS A 336 24.38 -12.70 15.56
CA LYS A 336 23.43 -12.20 14.54
C LYS A 336 23.41 -10.67 14.52
N PHE A 337 23.23 -10.05 15.69
CA PHE A 337 23.12 -8.60 15.84
C PHE A 337 24.46 -7.89 15.67
N GLU A 338 25.57 -8.44 16.19
CA GLU A 338 26.93 -7.94 15.93
C GLU A 338 27.22 -7.86 14.42
N ARG A 339 26.77 -8.85 13.63
CA ARG A 339 26.89 -8.82 12.17
C ARG A 339 26.00 -7.78 11.51
N GLN A 340 24.78 -7.57 12.01
CA GLN A 340 23.88 -6.55 11.47
C GLN A 340 24.44 -5.15 11.73
N ALA A 341 24.87 -4.87 12.97
CA ALA A 341 25.50 -3.62 13.35
C ALA A 341 26.76 -3.34 12.51
N HIS A 342 27.64 -4.33 12.35
CA HIS A 342 28.84 -4.20 11.53
C HIS A 342 28.52 -3.94 10.04
N ARG A 343 27.46 -4.52 9.47
CA ARG A 343 27.06 -4.24 8.07
C ARG A 343 26.57 -2.81 7.88
N LEU A 344 25.89 -2.26 8.87
CA LEU A 344 25.43 -0.87 8.85
C LEU A 344 26.52 0.12 9.27
N GLY A 345 27.61 -0.34 9.89
CA GLY A 345 28.66 0.52 10.41
C GLY A 345 28.26 1.24 11.71
N ILE A 346 27.41 0.60 12.53
CA ILE A 346 26.94 1.14 13.83
C ILE A 346 27.54 0.35 15.00
N GLU A 347 27.47 0.93 16.20
CA GLU A 347 27.93 0.27 17.43
C GLU A 347 27.05 -0.95 17.77
N HIS A 348 27.66 -2.01 18.29
CA HIS A 348 26.95 -3.15 18.89
C HIS A 348 27.31 -3.24 20.36
N GLU A 349 26.31 -3.35 21.21
CA GLU A 349 26.50 -3.62 22.63
C GLU A 349 25.51 -4.67 23.13
N VAL A 350 25.83 -5.24 24.29
CA VAL A 350 25.04 -6.27 24.94
C VAL A 350 24.63 -5.75 26.31
N VAL A 351 23.32 -5.72 26.56
CA VAL A 351 22.76 -5.36 27.86
C VAL A 351 22.08 -6.60 28.45
N ASN A 352 22.37 -6.85 29.71
CA ASN A 352 21.84 -7.95 30.47
C ASN A 352 20.63 -7.46 31.27
N LEU A 353 19.47 -8.09 31.08
CA LEU A 353 18.22 -7.74 31.77
C LEU A 353 17.59 -9.00 32.38
N GLU A 354 16.93 -8.85 33.53
CA GLU A 354 16.11 -9.92 34.09
C GLU A 354 14.84 -10.08 33.25
N THR A 355 14.49 -11.32 32.91
CA THR A 355 13.27 -11.64 32.16
C THR A 355 12.20 -12.20 33.10
N GLY A 356 10.99 -11.68 32.97
CA GLY A 356 9.79 -12.11 33.70
C GLY A 356 8.81 -12.88 32.83
N GLU A 357 7.62 -13.13 33.35
CA GLU A 357 6.53 -13.68 32.56
C GLU A 357 6.08 -12.69 31.47
N LYS A 358 5.57 -13.22 30.36
CA LYS A 358 4.95 -12.46 29.25
C LYS A 358 5.88 -11.41 28.61
N ASN A 359 7.17 -11.69 28.48
CA ASN A 359 8.16 -10.78 27.90
C ASN A 359 8.27 -9.43 28.63
N ASN A 360 8.04 -9.41 29.94
CA ASN A 360 8.39 -8.26 30.77
C ASN A 360 9.86 -8.32 31.17
N TRP A 361 10.48 -7.16 31.31
CA TRP A 361 11.90 -7.01 31.59
C TRP A 361 12.13 -6.02 32.73
N ARG A 362 13.29 -6.12 33.37
CA ARG A 362 13.77 -5.13 34.32
C ARG A 362 15.29 -5.16 34.40
N LEU A 363 15.90 -4.05 34.78
CA LEU A 363 17.35 -3.95 34.91
C LEU A 363 17.86 -4.55 36.23
N GLN A 364 17.17 -4.26 37.34
CA GLN A 364 17.51 -4.77 38.66
C GLN A 364 16.28 -5.35 39.37
N ALA A 365 16.52 -6.21 40.37
CA ALA A 365 15.45 -6.86 41.13
C ALA A 365 14.51 -5.88 41.87
N SER A 366 14.98 -4.67 42.17
CA SER A 366 14.19 -3.59 42.80
C SER A 366 13.29 -2.83 41.82
N ASP A 367 13.55 -2.94 40.51
CA ASP A 367 12.83 -2.18 39.50
C ASP A 367 11.48 -2.84 39.18
N ALA A 368 10.53 -2.02 38.75
CA ALA A 368 9.26 -2.51 38.26
C ALA A 368 9.44 -3.22 36.91
N TRP A 369 8.63 -4.25 36.67
CA TRP A 369 8.55 -4.91 35.37
C TRP A 369 7.99 -3.95 34.31
N SER A 370 8.66 -3.87 33.16
CA SER A 370 8.30 -2.99 32.04
C SER A 370 8.56 -3.68 30.68
N SER A 371 8.39 -2.93 29.59
CA SER A 371 8.80 -3.40 28.26
C SER A 371 10.33 -3.51 28.18
N VAL A 372 10.83 -4.19 27.15
CA VAL A 372 12.27 -4.37 26.97
C VAL A 372 12.97 -3.02 26.70
N GLU A 373 12.30 -2.10 26.01
CA GLU A 373 12.79 -0.77 25.69
C GLU A 373 12.87 0.11 26.94
N GLU A 374 11.86 0.09 27.80
CA GLU A 374 11.86 0.81 29.08
C GLU A 374 12.93 0.27 30.04
N ALA A 375 13.10 -1.05 30.11
CA ALA A 375 14.16 -1.67 30.91
C ALA A 375 15.56 -1.35 30.35
N ALA A 376 15.71 -1.27 29.03
CA ALA A 376 16.94 -0.81 28.38
C ALA A 376 17.18 0.69 28.60
N LEU A 377 16.14 1.52 28.61
CA LEU A 377 16.24 2.95 28.93
C LEU A 377 16.81 3.15 30.35
N ALA A 378 16.30 2.42 31.33
CA ALA A 378 16.80 2.45 32.71
C ALA A 378 18.31 2.15 32.79
N HIS A 379 18.85 1.29 31.91
CA HIS A 379 20.30 1.03 31.83
C HIS A 379 21.09 2.28 31.43
N TYR A 380 20.61 3.03 30.44
CA TYR A 380 21.25 4.26 30.01
C TYR A 380 21.08 5.39 31.03
N GLU A 381 19.93 5.45 31.70
CA GLU A 381 19.70 6.41 32.80
C GLU A 381 20.69 6.19 33.96
N GLN A 382 21.00 4.94 34.32
CA GLN A 382 22.07 4.63 35.29
C GLN A 382 23.46 5.07 34.82
N ALA A 383 23.69 5.10 33.50
CA ALA A 383 24.90 5.66 32.89
C ALA A 383 24.84 7.20 32.72
N GLY A 384 23.79 7.85 33.24
CA GLY A 384 23.61 9.30 33.26
C GLY A 384 23.13 9.91 31.94
N TRP A 385 22.47 9.12 31.09
CA TRP A 385 21.72 9.64 29.94
C TRP A 385 20.31 10.06 30.37
N THR A 386 19.72 10.99 29.62
CA THR A 386 18.28 11.26 29.66
C THR A 386 17.69 10.85 28.31
N GLY A 387 16.45 10.38 28.28
CA GLY A 387 15.87 9.91 27.03
C GLY A 387 14.46 9.37 27.16
N THR A 388 13.99 8.74 26.09
CA THR A 388 12.65 8.13 26.06
C THR A 388 12.58 6.95 25.11
N ALA A 389 11.73 5.97 25.45
CA ALA A 389 11.36 4.83 24.61
C ALA A 389 10.07 5.12 23.83
N THR A 390 10.15 6.00 22.83
CA THR A 390 8.97 6.42 22.02
C THR A 390 9.14 6.16 20.53
N GLU A 391 10.17 5.41 20.13
CA GLU A 391 10.52 5.17 18.74
C GLU A 391 10.56 6.52 17.96
N GLY A 392 9.89 6.60 16.80
CA GLY A 392 9.78 7.82 16.01
C GLY A 392 8.82 8.88 16.57
N GLY A 393 8.01 8.54 17.59
CA GLY A 393 6.97 9.43 18.11
C GLY A 393 7.52 10.78 18.57
N LEU A 394 8.63 10.77 19.32
CA LEU A 394 9.27 12.00 19.79
C LEU A 394 9.80 12.84 18.61
N MET A 395 10.60 12.24 17.73
CA MET A 395 11.23 12.96 16.61
C MET A 395 10.22 13.52 15.61
N LEU A 396 9.20 12.74 15.25
CA LEU A 396 8.16 13.20 14.31
C LEU A 396 7.29 14.30 14.93
N THR A 397 7.03 14.23 16.23
CA THR A 397 6.30 15.28 16.95
C THR A 397 7.11 16.56 17.06
N LEU A 398 8.42 16.45 17.36
CA LEU A 398 9.34 17.58 17.37
C LEU A 398 9.42 18.24 15.98
N LEU A 399 9.60 17.44 14.93
CA LEU A 399 9.65 17.94 13.56
C LEU A 399 8.35 18.67 13.18
N LYS A 400 7.19 18.10 13.54
CA LYS A 400 5.89 18.75 13.34
C LYS A 400 5.79 20.08 14.09
N ALA A 401 6.14 20.11 15.38
CA ALA A 401 6.08 21.32 16.18
C ALA A 401 7.02 22.42 15.64
N ALA A 402 8.17 22.04 15.08
CA ALA A 402 9.13 22.96 14.48
C ALA A 402 8.78 23.43 13.05
N SER A 403 7.95 22.69 12.31
CA SER A 403 7.67 22.97 10.88
C SER A 403 6.70 24.13 10.65
N PHE A 404 6.05 24.66 11.69
CA PHE A 404 5.04 25.71 11.56
C PHE A 404 5.30 26.89 12.51
N THR A 405 5.22 28.13 12.03
CA THR A 405 5.22 29.31 12.91
C THR A 405 4.04 29.27 13.88
N LYS A 406 2.89 28.80 13.37
CA LYS A 406 1.66 28.50 14.10
C LYS A 406 0.94 27.35 13.39
N LEU A 407 0.74 26.23 14.09
CA LEU A 407 -0.02 25.09 13.58
C LEU A 407 -1.53 25.36 13.66
N ASP A 408 -2.25 25.15 12.56
CA ASP A 408 -3.72 25.19 12.54
C ASP A 408 -4.31 23.96 13.23
N SER A 409 -5.41 24.14 13.99
CA SER A 409 -6.05 23.05 14.72
C SER A 409 -6.60 21.95 13.81
N ARG A 410 -6.93 22.25 12.55
CA ARG A 410 -7.32 21.21 11.57
C ARG A 410 -6.22 20.18 11.34
N ASN A 411 -4.97 20.60 11.49
CA ASN A 411 -3.78 19.79 11.28
C ASN A 411 -3.22 19.19 12.57
N ALA A 412 -3.95 19.29 13.70
CA ALA A 412 -3.54 18.69 14.97
C ALA A 412 -3.28 17.18 14.84
N HIS A 413 -4.13 16.48 14.08
CA HIS A 413 -4.08 15.02 13.89
C HIS A 413 -3.45 14.57 12.58
N THR A 414 -3.16 15.49 11.65
CA THR A 414 -2.48 15.16 10.40
C THR A 414 -1.03 14.76 10.69
N PHE A 415 -0.61 13.58 10.24
CA PHE A 415 0.76 13.13 10.44
C PHE A 415 1.75 13.99 9.64
N ILE A 416 2.97 14.17 10.17
CA ILE A 416 3.96 15.06 9.57
C ILE A 416 4.41 14.57 8.19
N GLU A 417 4.47 13.25 7.97
CA GLU A 417 4.77 12.71 6.64
C GLU A 417 3.75 13.09 5.58
N ALA A 418 2.46 13.17 5.92
CA ALA A 418 1.40 13.52 4.97
C ALA A 418 1.51 15.00 4.59
N LEU A 419 1.87 15.84 5.57
CA LEU A 419 2.10 17.28 5.39
C LEU A 419 3.35 17.57 4.56
N TYR A 420 4.42 16.77 4.68
CA TYR A 420 5.60 16.91 3.81
C TYR A 420 5.36 16.32 2.41
N ALA A 421 4.62 15.21 2.31
CA ALA A 421 4.31 14.55 1.03
C ALA A 421 3.20 15.25 0.22
N GLN A 422 2.60 16.31 0.76
CA GLN A 422 1.42 16.98 0.19
C GLN A 422 0.24 16.02 -0.06
N ASN A 423 0.14 14.94 0.73
CA ASN A 423 -0.90 13.95 0.62
C ASN A 423 -2.02 14.24 1.62
N VAL A 424 -2.74 15.33 1.33
CA VAL A 424 -3.82 15.88 2.16
C VAL A 424 -5.08 16.08 1.32
N SER A 425 -6.24 16.05 1.97
CA SER A 425 -7.54 16.11 1.30
C SER A 425 -7.93 17.49 0.80
N PHE A 426 -7.45 18.57 1.45
CA PHE A 426 -7.84 19.96 1.15
C PHE A 426 -6.64 20.75 0.62
N ASP A 427 -6.89 21.66 -0.32
CA ASP A 427 -5.81 22.44 -0.94
C ASP A 427 -5.17 23.44 0.03
N GLU A 428 -5.92 23.94 1.02
CA GLU A 428 -5.37 24.84 2.05
C GLU A 428 -4.40 24.15 3.02
N ASP A 429 -4.38 22.81 3.03
CA ASP A 429 -3.44 22.01 3.83
C ASP A 429 -2.20 21.57 3.02
N ARG A 430 -2.08 22.03 1.77
CA ARG A 430 -0.88 21.83 0.94
C ARG A 430 0.12 22.94 1.23
N PHE A 431 1.24 22.57 1.84
CA PHE A 431 2.29 23.49 2.24
C PHE A 431 3.49 23.43 1.27
N ASP A 432 4.16 24.56 1.06
CA ASP A 432 5.47 24.52 0.42
C ASP A 432 6.48 23.86 1.35
N THR A 433 7.04 22.72 0.91
CA THR A 433 7.97 21.93 1.71
C THR A 433 9.25 22.71 2.04
N ASN A 434 9.71 23.61 1.17
CA ASN A 434 10.86 24.46 1.46
C ASN A 434 10.55 25.44 2.58
N GLN A 435 9.33 26.00 2.61
CA GLN A 435 8.90 26.90 3.68
C GLN A 435 8.78 26.17 5.03
N LEU A 436 8.32 24.91 5.05
CA LEU A 436 8.34 24.09 6.26
C LEU A 436 9.77 23.96 6.79
N ILE A 437 10.73 23.61 5.93
CA ILE A 437 12.15 23.45 6.28
C ILE A 437 12.78 24.78 6.75
N GLU A 438 12.49 25.89 6.10
CA GLU A 438 12.92 27.24 6.51
C GLU A 438 12.33 27.67 7.86
N THR A 439 11.15 27.16 8.19
CA THR A 439 10.51 27.39 9.49
C THR A 439 11.20 26.58 10.58
N VAL A 440 11.57 25.32 10.29
CA VAL A 440 12.40 24.50 11.19
C VAL A 440 13.73 25.17 11.51
N ALA A 441 14.38 25.77 10.50
CA ALA A 441 15.67 26.44 10.67
C ALA A 441 15.64 27.64 11.62
N ARG A 442 14.45 28.21 11.85
CA ARG A 442 14.21 29.35 12.75
C ARG A 442 13.35 28.98 13.95
N ALA A 443 13.16 27.67 14.20
CA ALA A 443 12.33 27.20 15.28
C ALA A 443 12.85 27.70 16.63
N THR A 444 11.91 28.00 17.52
CA THR A 444 12.22 28.46 18.89
C THR A 444 11.43 27.62 19.89
N GLN A 445 11.92 27.51 21.12
CA GLN A 445 11.20 26.82 22.19
C GLN A 445 9.75 27.32 22.33
N GLY A 446 9.54 28.65 22.30
CA GLY A 446 8.20 29.22 22.38
C GLY A 446 7.30 28.86 21.20
N GLN A 447 7.85 28.62 20.00
CA GLN A 447 7.08 28.07 18.87
C GLN A 447 6.68 26.61 19.12
N LEU A 448 7.61 25.79 19.59
CA LEU A 448 7.36 24.38 19.90
C LEU A 448 6.25 24.24 20.95
N GLU A 449 6.31 25.01 22.05
CA GLU A 449 5.30 25.00 23.10
C GLU A 449 3.91 25.43 22.61
N ARG A 450 3.84 26.44 21.73
CA ARG A 450 2.57 26.88 21.14
C ARG A 450 1.95 25.81 20.25
N ASN A 451 2.75 25.19 19.39
CA ASN A 451 2.27 24.15 18.48
C ASN A 451 1.96 22.85 19.22
N TRP A 452 2.71 22.53 20.27
CA TRP A 452 2.43 21.41 21.15
C TRP A 452 1.01 21.48 21.72
N LYS A 453 0.58 22.65 22.20
CA LYS A 453 -0.79 22.85 22.71
C LYS A 453 -1.87 22.49 21.68
N VAL A 454 -1.58 22.66 20.39
CA VAL A 454 -2.47 22.26 19.30
C VAL A 454 -2.40 20.75 19.08
N ILE A 455 -1.19 20.18 19.03
CA ILE A 455 -0.95 18.74 18.81
C ILE A 455 -1.56 17.88 19.93
N SER A 456 -1.46 18.34 21.18
CA SER A 456 -1.91 17.60 22.36
C SER A 456 -3.36 17.89 22.75
N ALA A 457 -4.05 18.79 22.05
CA ALA A 457 -5.33 19.36 22.50
C ALA A 457 -6.39 18.31 22.86
N THR A 458 -6.48 17.20 22.11
CA THR A 458 -7.52 16.19 22.32
C THR A 458 -7.20 15.16 23.41
N ALA A 459 -5.92 14.94 23.71
CA ALA A 459 -5.46 13.99 24.73
C ALA A 459 -4.80 14.70 25.92
N GLU A 460 -4.95 16.02 25.98
CA GLU A 460 -4.49 17.00 26.97
C GLU A 460 -2.96 17.08 27.13
N VAL A 461 -2.31 15.96 27.46
CA VAL A 461 -0.91 15.89 27.89
C VAL A 461 0.03 15.22 26.88
N SER A 462 -0.49 14.70 25.78
CA SER A 462 0.27 13.99 24.73
C SER A 462 -0.39 14.11 23.35
N PRO A 463 0.32 13.84 22.24
CA PRO A 463 -0.30 13.65 20.94
C PRO A 463 -1.21 12.42 20.94
N ALA A 464 -2.37 12.49 20.28
CA ALA A 464 -3.37 11.41 20.26
C ALA A 464 -2.81 10.05 19.77
N PHE A 465 -1.88 10.07 18.81
CA PHE A 465 -1.29 8.86 18.22
C PHE A 465 0.08 8.49 18.81
N TYR A 466 0.63 9.32 19.71
CA TYR A 466 1.91 9.07 20.37
C TYR A 466 1.78 9.29 21.88
N PRO A 467 1.03 8.43 22.59
CA PRO A 467 0.60 8.67 23.97
C PRO A 467 1.74 8.63 25.00
N ALA A 468 2.92 8.14 24.62
CA ALA A 468 4.12 8.13 25.47
C ALA A 468 4.98 9.39 25.34
N VAL A 469 4.76 10.23 24.32
CA VAL A 469 5.51 11.49 24.13
C VAL A 469 5.06 12.54 25.13
N ARG A 470 6.02 13.30 25.68
CA ARG A 470 5.80 14.36 26.67
C ARG A 470 6.47 15.66 26.21
N LEU A 471 5.90 16.80 26.61
CA LEU A 471 6.41 18.12 26.23
C LEU A 471 7.86 18.33 26.67
N ASN A 472 8.20 17.96 27.90
CA ASN A 472 9.56 18.13 28.42
C ASN A 472 10.59 17.40 27.53
N HIS A 473 10.31 16.18 27.08
CA HIS A 473 11.21 15.46 26.16
C HIS A 473 11.33 16.16 24.80
N VAL A 474 10.25 16.75 24.27
CA VAL A 474 10.30 17.53 23.01
C VAL A 474 11.21 18.75 23.16
N ILE A 475 11.09 19.47 24.28
CA ILE A 475 11.87 20.67 24.54
C ILE A 475 13.34 20.32 24.81
N GLU A 476 13.60 19.37 25.71
CA GLU A 476 14.95 18.93 26.05
C GLU A 476 15.70 18.36 24.82
N LEU A 477 15.02 17.56 23.98
CA LEU A 477 15.63 17.09 22.74
C LEU A 477 15.93 18.24 21.78
N PHE A 478 15.03 19.22 21.65
CA PHE A 478 15.28 20.40 20.82
C PHE A 478 16.46 21.23 21.31
N GLU A 479 16.62 21.40 22.63
CA GLU A 479 17.75 22.10 23.22
C GLU A 479 19.09 21.44 22.92
N HIS A 480 19.13 20.10 22.88
CA HIS A 480 20.34 19.34 22.57
C HIS A 480 20.61 19.22 21.07
N LEU A 481 19.55 19.12 20.26
CA LEU A 481 19.63 18.95 18.82
C LEU A 481 19.94 20.28 18.12
N GLY A 482 19.25 21.34 18.54
CA GLY A 482 19.26 22.64 17.89
C GLY A 482 18.48 22.67 16.56
N SER A 483 18.19 23.88 16.09
CA SER A 483 17.49 24.10 14.81
C SER A 483 18.27 23.57 13.62
N ASP A 484 19.60 23.73 13.60
CA ASP A 484 20.43 23.39 12.44
C ASP A 484 20.41 21.89 12.13
N ARG A 485 20.62 21.05 13.15
CA ARG A 485 20.54 19.58 13.00
C ARG A 485 19.11 19.14 12.68
N LEU A 486 18.10 19.75 13.30
CA LEU A 486 16.70 19.44 13.00
C LEU A 486 16.32 19.80 11.55
N THR A 487 16.87 20.89 11.01
CA THR A 487 16.70 21.28 9.60
C THR A 487 17.33 20.26 8.66
N GLN A 488 18.53 19.74 8.98
CA GLN A 488 19.17 18.69 8.19
C GLN A 488 18.32 17.40 8.19
N ILE A 489 17.76 17.03 9.34
CA ILE A 489 16.79 15.92 9.43
C ILE A 489 15.57 16.20 8.55
N ALA A 490 15.00 17.41 8.63
CA ALA A 490 13.83 17.81 7.83
C ALA A 490 14.10 17.72 6.32
N GLN A 491 15.28 18.15 5.87
CA GLN A 491 15.70 18.08 4.46
C GLN A 491 15.81 16.65 3.94
N LEU A 492 16.33 15.72 4.75
CA LEU A 492 16.41 14.32 4.38
C LEU A 492 15.04 13.64 4.44
N PHE A 493 14.25 13.92 5.48
CA PHE A 493 12.90 13.42 5.65
C PHE A 493 11.98 13.83 4.48
N ALA A 494 12.09 15.08 4.03
CA ALA A 494 11.30 15.63 2.93
C ALA A 494 11.45 14.87 1.60
N LYS A 495 12.57 14.17 1.38
CA LYS A 495 12.82 13.43 0.14
C LYS A 495 11.93 12.19 0.00
N ALA A 496 11.56 11.56 1.13
CA ALA A 496 10.73 10.37 1.14
C ALA A 496 9.94 10.25 2.46
N PRO A 497 8.96 11.13 2.75
CA PRO A 497 8.36 11.24 4.08
C PRO A 497 7.67 9.95 4.56
N TYR A 498 7.00 9.22 3.66
CA TYR A 498 6.31 7.98 3.99
C TYR A 498 7.25 6.80 4.24
N ASP A 499 8.41 6.77 3.59
CA ASP A 499 9.47 5.82 3.90
C ASP A 499 10.23 6.23 5.18
N LEU A 500 10.35 7.55 5.37
CA LEU A 500 10.99 8.33 6.43
C LEU A 500 10.36 8.22 7.81
N ARG A 501 9.05 7.93 7.86
CA ARG A 501 8.25 7.97 9.10
C ARG A 501 8.49 6.79 10.03
N ALA A 502 8.99 5.68 9.50
CA ALA A 502 9.11 4.42 10.24
C ALA A 502 10.59 4.01 10.35
N GLY A 503 10.91 3.25 11.40
CA GLY A 503 12.26 2.74 11.63
C GLY A 503 13.18 3.65 12.43
N TRP A 504 12.65 4.72 13.03
CA TRP A 504 13.32 5.45 14.10
C TRP A 504 13.69 4.49 15.24
N PRO A 505 14.93 4.51 15.77
CA PRO A 505 15.35 3.61 16.84
C PRO A 505 14.49 3.76 18.09
N ASP A 506 14.34 2.66 18.83
CA ASP A 506 13.43 2.56 19.98
C ASP A 506 13.68 3.65 21.03
N LEU A 507 14.95 3.95 21.31
CA LEU A 507 15.36 5.00 22.25
C LEU A 507 15.99 6.19 21.53
N THR A 508 15.58 7.38 21.95
CA THR A 508 16.29 8.64 21.69
C THR A 508 16.85 9.15 23.00
N LEU A 509 18.17 9.29 23.08
CA LEU A 509 18.91 9.66 24.28
C LEU A 509 19.72 10.93 24.05
N TRP A 510 19.88 11.75 25.07
CA TRP A 510 20.72 12.95 25.05
C TRP A 510 21.50 13.12 26.35
N LYS A 511 22.71 13.67 26.23
CA LYS A 511 23.60 13.96 27.37
C LYS A 511 24.67 14.98 26.97
N GLY A 512 24.70 16.14 27.64
CA GLY A 512 25.81 17.10 27.49
C GLY A 512 26.05 17.58 26.06
N GLY A 513 24.97 17.79 25.29
CA GLY A 513 25.02 18.17 23.88
C GLY A 513 25.20 17.01 22.89
N ASP A 514 25.36 15.77 23.36
CA ASP A 514 25.41 14.57 22.52
C ASP A 514 24.02 13.94 22.39
N ILE A 515 23.72 13.37 21.22
CA ILE A 515 22.48 12.65 20.91
C ILE A 515 22.82 11.26 20.43
N ARG A 516 22.22 10.26 21.08
CA ARG A 516 22.38 8.84 20.77
C ARG A 516 21.05 8.22 20.45
N PHE A 517 20.98 7.49 19.34
CA PHE A 517 19.85 6.65 18.99
C PHE A 517 20.19 5.18 19.26
N VAL A 518 19.29 4.48 19.93
CA VAL A 518 19.49 3.07 20.31
C VAL A 518 18.34 2.22 19.80
N GLU A 519 18.69 1.21 19.02
CA GLU A 519 17.79 0.17 18.54
C GLU A 519 17.95 -1.06 19.44
N VAL A 520 16.90 -1.40 20.17
CA VAL A 520 16.87 -2.49 21.15
C VAL A 520 16.39 -3.77 20.46
N LYS A 521 17.08 -4.89 20.72
CA LYS A 521 16.70 -6.21 20.17
C LYS A 521 16.66 -7.27 21.26
N ALA A 522 15.45 -7.76 21.53
CA ALA A 522 15.22 -8.86 22.45
C ALA A 522 15.59 -10.23 21.80
N PRO A 523 15.72 -11.30 22.61
CA PRO A 523 15.93 -12.64 22.08
C PRO A 523 14.83 -13.05 21.09
N GLY A 524 15.23 -13.36 19.85
CA GLY A 524 14.31 -13.75 18.77
C GLY A 524 14.04 -12.63 17.75
N ASP A 525 14.33 -11.38 18.10
CA ASP A 525 14.06 -10.24 17.21
C ASP A 525 14.97 -10.20 15.99
N SER A 526 14.58 -9.39 15.02
CA SER A 526 15.36 -9.07 13.83
C SER A 526 15.28 -7.58 13.53
N MET A 527 16.35 -7.02 12.98
CA MET A 527 16.29 -5.68 12.41
C MET A 527 15.39 -5.64 11.18
N HIS A 528 14.49 -4.67 11.14
CA HIS A 528 13.54 -4.45 10.04
C HIS A 528 14.15 -3.56 8.95
N ALA A 529 13.67 -3.68 7.71
CA ALA A 529 14.19 -2.91 6.58
C ALA A 529 14.01 -1.39 6.75
N SER A 530 12.92 -0.96 7.39
CA SER A 530 12.69 0.46 7.72
C SER A 530 13.77 1.02 8.66
N GLN A 531 14.21 0.23 9.65
CA GLN A 531 15.26 0.62 10.60
C GLN A 531 16.59 0.81 9.89
N SER A 532 16.99 -0.16 9.06
CA SER A 532 18.22 -0.05 8.26
C SER A 532 18.19 1.17 7.35
N ARG A 533 17.06 1.40 6.66
CA ARG A 533 16.87 2.56 5.78
C ARG A 533 17.01 3.87 6.53
N LEU A 534 16.28 4.04 7.63
CA LEU A 534 16.30 5.29 8.38
C LEU A 534 17.70 5.58 8.96
N ILE A 535 18.36 4.56 9.51
CA ILE A 535 19.74 4.67 10.01
C ILE A 535 20.68 5.09 8.87
N SER A 536 20.61 4.44 7.71
CA SER A 536 21.50 4.73 6.59
C SER A 536 21.21 6.04 5.87
N THR A 537 19.97 6.52 5.90
CA THR A 537 19.54 7.70 5.13
C THR A 537 19.56 8.97 5.96
N ILE A 538 19.24 8.91 7.25
CA ILE A 538 19.20 10.09 8.13
C ILE A 538 20.33 10.03 9.16
N LEU A 539 20.41 8.98 9.96
CA LEU A 539 21.22 9.03 11.18
C LEU A 539 22.72 9.02 10.90
N LEU A 540 23.20 8.08 10.08
CA LEU A 540 24.63 7.98 9.74
C LEU A 540 25.13 9.14 8.88
N PRO A 541 24.43 9.61 7.82
CA PRO A 541 24.87 10.76 7.04
C PRO A 541 24.96 12.06 7.85
N LEU A 542 24.15 12.17 8.91
CA LEU A 542 24.22 13.28 9.85
C LEU A 542 25.13 12.98 11.04
N GLU A 543 25.95 11.93 10.98
CA GLU A 543 26.96 11.60 12.00
C GLU A 543 26.38 11.42 13.42
N PHE A 544 25.11 11.01 13.55
CA PHE A 544 24.56 10.67 14.86
C PHE A 544 25.15 9.37 15.38
N ARG A 545 25.31 9.28 16.70
CA ARG A 545 25.71 8.04 17.34
C ARG A 545 24.53 7.06 17.34
N VAL A 546 24.71 5.94 16.65
CA VAL A 546 23.69 4.88 16.57
C VAL A 546 24.25 3.59 17.15
N THR A 547 23.43 2.91 17.95
CA THR A 547 23.80 1.64 18.58
C THR A 547 22.69 0.61 18.41
N LEU A 548 23.06 -0.62 18.07
CA LEU A 548 22.20 -1.78 18.19
C LEU A 548 22.52 -2.50 19.51
N THR A 549 21.53 -2.49 20.42
CA THR A 549 21.63 -3.07 21.74
C THR A 549 20.94 -4.43 21.78
N GLU A 550 21.74 -5.49 21.88
CA GLU A 550 21.27 -6.87 22.05
C GLU A 550 20.95 -7.12 23.52
N ILE A 551 19.71 -7.47 23.82
CA ILE A 551 19.28 -7.85 25.16
C ILE A 551 19.53 -9.35 25.38
N ARG A 552 20.19 -9.67 26.48
CA ARG A 552 20.35 -11.04 26.97
C ARG A 552 19.67 -11.18 28.31
N ALA A 553 18.87 -12.24 28.43
CA ALA A 553 18.27 -12.63 29.69
C ALA A 553 19.36 -13.12 30.65
N THR A 554 19.34 -12.60 31.88
CA THR A 554 20.14 -13.10 33.01
C THR A 554 19.37 -14.03 33.92
#